data_AF-A0A2M7H7Q8-F1
#
_entry.id   AF-A0A2M7H7Q8-F1
#
_cell.length_a   1.000
_cell.length_b   1.000
_cell.length_c   1.000
_cell.angle_alpha   90.00
_cell.angle_beta   90.00
_cell.angle_gamma   90.00
#
_symmetry.space_group_name_H-M   'P 1'
#
loop_
_entity.id
_entity.type
_entity.pdbx_description
1 polymer ?
#
loop_
_entity_poly.entity_id
_entity_poly.type
_entity_poly.pdbx_seq_one_letter_code
_entity_poly.pdbx_strand_id
1 'polypeptide(L)'
;MKQKIKQILGHYHNKKINDKDLIPSAVLVPLFYAQGEYHLLFTERSGVLNFHQGQACFPGGIRQPSDASLVTAALREAEEEIGLVREDIEILGELDDAITVTSGCVISPFVAFIPHPYPFNINHDEVEQIFSIPLSALMDKKNFRQEYMTINGEPFPVYFYEYQGYIVWGATAYIVKQFIELLQQQGL
;
A
#
# COMPACT_ATOMS: atom_id res chain seq x y z
N MET A 1 -6.04 18.22 -5.32
CA MET A 1 -5.13 17.27 -4.65
C MET A 1 -4.55 16.26 -5.63
N LYS A 2 -5.35 15.43 -6.32
CA LYS A 2 -4.86 14.42 -7.30
C LYS A 2 -3.73 14.91 -8.23
N GLN A 3 -3.93 16.03 -8.95
CA GLN A 3 -2.91 16.57 -9.85
C GLN A 3 -1.63 16.99 -9.14
N LYS A 4 -1.74 17.51 -7.91
CA LYS A 4 -0.57 17.84 -7.09
C LYS A 4 0.16 16.58 -6.65
N ILE A 5 -0.56 15.53 -6.24
CA ILE A 5 0.03 14.22 -5.91
C ILE A 5 0.77 13.64 -7.11
N LYS A 6 0.14 13.65 -8.30
CA LYS A 6 0.76 13.22 -9.56
C LYS A 6 2.03 14.01 -9.88
N GLN A 7 1.99 15.33 -9.67
CA GLN A 7 3.16 16.18 -9.88
C GLN A 7 4.28 15.85 -8.88
N ILE A 8 3.96 15.68 -7.60
CA ILE A 8 4.94 15.34 -6.55
C ILE A 8 5.62 14.01 -6.90
N LEU A 9 4.84 12.98 -7.20
CA LEU A 9 5.35 11.66 -7.54
C LEU A 9 6.10 11.64 -8.88
N GLY A 10 5.67 12.45 -9.86
CA GLY A 10 6.36 12.55 -11.15
C GLY A 10 7.76 13.18 -11.07
N HIS A 11 8.06 13.93 -10.00
CA HIS A 11 9.40 14.48 -9.73
C HIS A 11 10.13 13.71 -8.61
N TYR A 12 9.51 12.68 -8.05
CA TYR A 12 10.09 11.92 -6.96
C TYR A 12 11.11 10.94 -7.52
N HIS A 13 12.35 11.03 -7.05
CA HIS A 13 13.39 10.06 -7.34
C HIS A 13 13.32 8.93 -6.33
N ASN A 14 12.56 7.90 -6.66
CA ASN A 14 12.39 6.75 -5.79
C ASN A 14 13.68 5.95 -5.62
N LYS A 15 13.91 5.48 -4.41
CA LYS A 15 15.01 4.59 -4.05
C LYS A 15 14.60 3.16 -4.34
N LYS A 16 15.32 2.56 -5.28
CA LYS A 16 15.15 1.15 -5.64
C LYS A 16 16.09 0.28 -4.80
N ILE A 17 15.59 -0.89 -4.39
CA ILE A 17 16.37 -1.89 -3.67
C ILE A 17 16.74 -2.99 -4.67
N ASN A 18 18.03 -3.09 -4.97
CA ASN A 18 18.57 -4.11 -5.88
C ASN A 18 19.25 -5.20 -5.06
N ASP A 19 18.46 -6.13 -4.55
CA ASP A 19 18.94 -7.33 -3.87
C ASP A 19 18.41 -8.57 -4.60
N LYS A 20 19.31 -9.46 -4.98
CA LYS A 20 18.97 -10.68 -5.74
C LYS A 20 18.40 -11.78 -4.85
N ASP A 21 18.61 -11.68 -3.54
CA ASP A 21 18.11 -12.65 -2.56
C ASP A 21 16.69 -12.30 -2.11
N LEU A 22 16.18 -11.12 -2.46
CA LEU A 22 14.80 -10.70 -2.20
C LEU A 22 13.85 -11.06 -3.34
N ILE A 23 12.65 -11.46 -2.97
CA ILE A 23 11.58 -11.79 -3.92
C ILE A 23 10.92 -10.49 -4.40
N PRO A 24 10.90 -10.21 -5.71
CA PRO A 24 10.26 -9.00 -6.23
C PRO A 24 8.73 -9.09 -6.11
N SER A 25 8.15 -8.10 -5.44
CA SER A 25 6.71 -7.93 -5.26
C SER A 25 6.30 -6.50 -5.58
N ALA A 26 5.01 -6.30 -5.86
CA ALA A 26 4.47 -4.99 -6.13
C ALA A 26 3.08 -4.84 -5.50
N VAL A 27 2.78 -3.63 -5.03
CA VAL A 27 1.47 -3.29 -4.47
C VAL A 27 0.90 -2.04 -5.12
N LEU A 28 -0.42 -2.01 -5.24
CA LEU A 28 -1.18 -0.84 -5.64
C LEU A 28 -1.60 -0.08 -4.38
N VAL A 29 -1.22 1.20 -4.25
CA VAL A 29 -1.68 2.10 -3.17
C VAL A 29 -2.89 2.88 -3.72
N PRO A 30 -4.13 2.41 -3.50
CA PRO A 30 -5.30 2.92 -4.21
C PRO A 30 -5.86 4.13 -3.45
N LEU A 31 -5.86 5.26 -4.14
CA LEU A 31 -6.33 6.55 -3.66
C LEU A 31 -7.64 6.89 -4.35
N PHE A 32 -8.68 7.23 -3.59
CA PHE A 32 -9.94 7.71 -4.16
C PHE A 32 -10.45 8.95 -3.41
N TYR A 33 -11.44 9.63 -3.99
CA TYR A 33 -12.08 10.78 -3.39
C TYR A 33 -13.54 10.45 -3.09
N ALA A 34 -13.93 10.58 -1.82
CA ALA A 34 -15.28 10.32 -1.36
C ALA A 34 -15.64 11.32 -0.25
N GLN A 35 -16.92 11.71 -0.17
CA GLN A 35 -17.45 12.52 0.94
C GLN A 35 -16.68 13.82 1.25
N GLY A 36 -15.96 14.38 0.28
CA GLY A 36 -15.20 15.63 0.47
C GLY A 36 -13.71 15.45 0.79
N GLU A 37 -13.23 14.22 0.95
CA GLU A 37 -11.83 13.96 1.29
C GLU A 37 -11.23 12.77 0.51
N TYR A 38 -9.91 12.63 0.60
CA TYR A 38 -9.17 11.55 -0.05
C TYR A 38 -8.97 10.39 0.91
N HIS A 39 -9.06 9.17 0.40
CA HIS A 39 -8.94 7.94 1.17
C HIS A 39 -7.92 7.01 0.55
N LEU A 40 -7.20 6.25 1.38
CA LEU A 40 -6.49 5.06 0.93
C LEU A 40 -7.35 3.83 1.17
N LEU A 41 -7.44 2.96 0.15
CA LEU A 41 -8.08 1.66 0.24
C LEU A 41 -7.08 0.60 0.71
N PHE A 42 -7.55 -0.30 1.56
CA PHE A 42 -6.80 -1.44 2.07
C PHE A 42 -7.63 -2.72 1.92
N THR A 43 -6.96 -3.86 1.87
CA THR A 43 -7.53 -5.19 1.98
C THR A 43 -7.15 -5.80 3.33
N GLU A 44 -8.03 -6.65 3.86
CA GLU A 44 -7.71 -7.56 4.96
C GLU A 44 -7.61 -8.97 4.40
N ARG A 45 -6.48 -9.65 4.63
CA ARG A 45 -6.25 -10.99 4.07
C ARG A 45 -7.21 -12.02 4.70
N SER A 46 -7.77 -12.89 3.87
CA SER A 46 -8.61 -14.02 4.29
C SER A 46 -7.81 -14.98 5.17
N GLY A 47 -8.45 -15.55 6.19
CA GLY A 47 -7.77 -16.29 7.24
C GLY A 47 -7.35 -17.73 6.92
N VAL A 48 -7.41 -18.18 5.66
CA VAL A 48 -7.27 -19.60 5.30
C VAL A 48 -5.81 -20.05 5.17
N LEU A 49 -4.86 -19.12 4.98
CA LEU A 49 -3.43 -19.41 4.83
C LEU A 49 -2.56 -18.56 5.77
N ASN A 50 -2.17 -19.15 6.90
CA ASN A 50 -0.95 -18.93 7.71
C ASN A 50 -0.46 -17.48 8.04
N PHE A 51 -0.14 -17.28 9.33
CA PHE A 51 0.65 -16.20 9.97
C PHE A 51 0.17 -14.73 9.86
N HIS A 52 -0.79 -14.38 9.00
CA HIS A 52 -1.16 -12.97 8.73
C HIS A 52 -2.66 -12.62 8.86
N GLN A 53 -3.44 -13.38 9.64
CA GLN A 53 -4.87 -13.09 9.87
C GLN A 53 -5.07 -11.65 10.38
N GLY A 54 -6.00 -10.92 9.77
CA GLY A 54 -6.39 -9.57 10.18
C GLY A 54 -5.42 -8.45 9.82
N GLN A 55 -4.40 -8.72 8.99
CA GLN A 55 -3.43 -7.69 8.61
C GLN A 55 -3.93 -6.87 7.44
N ALA A 56 -3.93 -5.56 7.64
CA ALA A 56 -4.14 -4.59 6.57
C ALA A 56 -2.98 -4.61 5.58
N CYS A 57 -3.30 -4.83 4.31
CA CYS A 57 -2.36 -4.71 3.20
C CYS A 57 -2.94 -3.85 2.09
N PHE A 58 -2.06 -3.44 1.20
CA PHE A 58 -2.46 -2.95 -0.11
C PHE A 58 -2.65 -4.13 -1.06
N PRO A 59 -3.57 -4.05 -2.04
CA PRO A 59 -3.69 -5.07 -3.07
C PRO A 59 -2.36 -5.28 -3.79
N GLY A 60 -1.93 -6.51 -3.93
CA GLY A 60 -0.62 -6.78 -4.51
C GLY A 60 0.03 -8.09 -4.06
N GLY A 61 1.08 -8.45 -4.78
CA GLY A 61 1.67 -9.77 -4.65
C GLY A 61 3.03 -9.88 -5.32
N ILE A 62 3.48 -11.14 -5.41
CA ILE A 62 4.77 -11.49 -6.01
C ILE A 62 4.69 -11.29 -7.53
N ARG A 63 5.75 -10.74 -8.11
CA ARG A 63 5.87 -10.65 -9.57
C ARG A 63 5.97 -12.05 -10.17
N GLN A 64 5.05 -12.39 -11.07
CA GLN A 64 5.09 -13.63 -11.84
C GLN A 64 5.98 -13.49 -13.08
N PRO A 65 6.49 -14.61 -13.65
CA PRO A 65 7.24 -14.58 -14.91
C PRO A 65 6.46 -14.00 -16.10
N SER A 66 5.13 -14.10 -16.07
CA SER A 66 4.20 -13.54 -17.06
C SER A 66 4.04 -12.02 -16.96
N ASP A 67 4.37 -11.41 -15.81
CA ASP A 67 4.21 -9.98 -15.60
C ASP A 67 5.31 -9.21 -16.36
N ALA A 68 4.91 -8.39 -17.34
CA ALA A 68 5.85 -7.58 -18.13
C ALA A 68 6.65 -6.58 -17.27
N SER A 69 6.12 -6.18 -16.11
CA SER A 69 6.75 -5.23 -15.20
C SER A 69 6.20 -5.40 -13.78
N LEU A 70 6.77 -4.68 -12.80
CA LEU A 70 6.25 -4.66 -11.42
C LEU A 70 4.87 -3.99 -11.33
N VAL A 71 4.63 -2.92 -12.08
CA VAL A 71 3.29 -2.30 -12.13
C VAL A 71 2.27 -3.26 -12.74
N THR A 72 2.66 -4.10 -13.71
CA THR A 72 1.78 -5.15 -14.25
C THR A 72 1.38 -6.15 -13.17
N ALA A 73 2.30 -6.54 -12.29
CA ALA A 73 1.99 -7.41 -11.16
C ALA A 73 0.99 -6.75 -10.20
N ALA A 74 1.23 -5.50 -9.79
CA ALA A 74 0.30 -4.79 -8.91
C ALA A 74 -1.11 -4.63 -9.51
N LEU A 75 -1.22 -4.38 -10.81
CA LEU A 75 -2.51 -4.27 -11.52
C LEU A 75 -3.22 -5.63 -11.60
N ARG A 76 -2.49 -6.70 -11.94
CA ARG A 76 -3.05 -8.07 -11.99
C ARG A 76 -3.60 -8.48 -10.63
N GLU A 77 -2.80 -8.32 -9.57
CA GLU A 77 -3.19 -8.69 -8.20
C GLU A 77 -4.39 -7.87 -7.73
N ALA A 78 -4.45 -6.57 -8.01
CA ALA A 78 -5.62 -5.75 -7.67
C ALA A 78 -6.90 -6.20 -8.42
N GLU A 79 -6.76 -6.66 -9.66
CA GLU A 79 -7.87 -7.24 -10.43
C GLU A 79 -8.31 -8.60 -9.85
N GLU A 80 -7.35 -9.46 -9.48
CA GLU A 80 -7.59 -10.79 -8.90
C GLU A 80 -8.19 -10.74 -7.48
N GLU A 81 -7.69 -9.85 -6.63
CA GLU A 81 -8.09 -9.76 -5.22
C GLU A 81 -9.42 -9.02 -5.01
N ILE A 82 -9.63 -7.90 -5.70
CA ILE A 82 -10.76 -6.98 -5.44
C ILE A 82 -11.57 -6.62 -6.69
N GLY A 83 -11.26 -7.19 -7.85
CA GLY A 83 -11.97 -6.94 -9.10
C GLY A 83 -11.74 -5.53 -9.65
N LEU A 84 -10.66 -4.85 -9.26
CA LEU A 84 -10.34 -3.51 -9.73
C LEU A 84 -9.69 -3.60 -11.11
N VAL A 85 -10.48 -3.31 -12.13
CA VAL A 85 -10.09 -3.45 -13.53
C VAL A 85 -9.03 -2.40 -13.91
N ARG A 86 -7.95 -2.85 -14.54
CA ARG A 86 -6.76 -2.02 -14.85
C ARG A 86 -7.08 -0.75 -15.66
N GLU A 87 -8.08 -0.78 -16.53
CA GLU A 87 -8.49 0.36 -17.35
C GLU A 87 -9.07 1.52 -16.53
N ASP A 88 -9.56 1.24 -15.32
CA ASP A 88 -10.12 2.24 -14.41
C ASP A 88 -9.06 2.89 -13.50
N ILE A 89 -7.81 2.39 -13.55
CA ILE A 89 -6.72 2.79 -12.65
C ILE A 89 -5.83 3.82 -13.33
N GLU A 90 -5.67 5.00 -12.71
CA GLU A 90 -4.67 5.99 -13.12
C GLU A 90 -3.44 5.93 -12.20
N ILE A 91 -2.32 5.38 -12.69
CA ILE A 91 -1.05 5.44 -11.95
C ILE A 91 -0.57 6.89 -11.81
N LEU A 92 -0.37 7.34 -10.58
CA LEU A 92 0.12 8.67 -10.24
C LEU A 92 1.65 8.70 -10.09
N GLY A 93 2.24 7.59 -9.68
CA GLY A 93 3.69 7.39 -9.61
C GLY A 93 4.08 6.29 -8.63
N GLU A 94 5.38 6.19 -8.36
CA GLU A 94 5.98 5.12 -7.56
C GLU A 94 6.67 5.70 -6.32
N LEU A 95 6.64 4.97 -5.20
CA LEU A 95 7.34 5.31 -3.97
C LEU A 95 8.68 4.57 -3.87
N ASP A 96 9.47 4.78 -2.80
CA ASP A 96 10.66 3.95 -2.57
C ASP A 96 10.23 2.50 -2.32
N ASP A 97 11.12 1.57 -2.64
CA ASP A 97 10.91 0.16 -2.32
C ASP A 97 10.90 -0.07 -0.80
N ALA A 98 10.05 -0.99 -0.34
CA ALA A 98 9.96 -1.43 1.06
C ALA A 98 10.35 -2.91 1.18
N ILE A 99 10.98 -3.30 2.28
CA ILE A 99 11.33 -4.72 2.53
C ILE A 99 10.37 -5.31 3.54
N THR A 100 9.89 -6.54 3.28
CA THR A 100 9.25 -7.35 4.30
C THR A 100 10.29 -8.17 5.05
N VAL A 101 10.44 -7.91 6.35
CA VAL A 101 11.44 -8.62 7.17
C VAL A 101 11.12 -10.11 7.29
N THR A 102 9.83 -10.47 7.34
CA THR A 102 9.39 -11.85 7.59
C THR A 102 9.33 -12.71 6.33
N SER A 103 8.92 -12.14 5.19
CA SER A 103 8.74 -12.90 3.94
C SER A 103 9.88 -12.73 2.93
N GLY A 104 10.83 -11.82 3.17
CA GLY A 104 11.99 -11.63 2.28
C GLY A 104 11.61 -11.05 0.91
N CYS A 105 10.55 -10.23 0.86
CA CYS A 105 10.13 -9.56 -0.37
C CYS A 105 10.67 -8.13 -0.42
N VAL A 106 10.96 -7.67 -1.63
CA VAL A 106 11.10 -6.25 -1.96
C VAL A 106 9.83 -5.79 -2.64
N ILE A 107 9.12 -4.85 -2.02
CA ILE A 107 7.84 -4.33 -2.48
C ILE A 107 8.07 -3.01 -3.20
N SER A 108 7.65 -2.92 -4.45
CA SER A 108 7.51 -1.65 -5.18
C SER A 108 6.08 -1.11 -5.08
N PRO A 109 5.85 0.03 -4.40
CA PRO A 109 4.51 0.59 -4.22
C PRO A 109 4.14 1.59 -5.33
N PHE A 110 3.02 1.35 -6.00
CA PHE A 110 2.49 2.22 -7.04
C PHE A 110 1.26 2.97 -6.55
N VAL A 111 1.35 4.28 -6.38
CA VAL A 111 0.21 5.12 -6.01
C VAL A 111 -0.67 5.31 -7.23
N ALA A 112 -1.96 5.01 -7.07
CA ALA A 112 -2.91 5.06 -8.16
C ALA A 112 -4.20 5.75 -7.73
N PHE A 113 -4.81 6.51 -8.63
CA PHE A 113 -6.13 7.05 -8.44
C PHE A 113 -7.18 6.11 -9.03
N ILE A 114 -8.23 5.83 -8.25
CA ILE A 114 -9.32 4.94 -8.64
C ILE A 114 -10.67 5.67 -8.54
N PRO A 115 -11.67 5.31 -9.37
CA PRO A 115 -13.03 5.83 -9.26
C PRO A 115 -13.71 5.43 -7.94
N HIS A 116 -14.67 6.24 -7.50
CA HIS A 116 -15.55 5.95 -6.37
C HIS A 116 -16.94 6.56 -6.60
N PRO A 117 -18.05 5.85 -6.32
CA PRO A 117 -18.10 4.45 -5.88
C PRO A 117 -17.60 3.48 -6.96
N TYR A 118 -17.16 2.29 -6.56
CA TYR A 118 -16.69 1.25 -7.49
C TYR A 118 -17.33 -0.10 -7.14
N PRO A 119 -17.78 -0.89 -8.14
CA PRO A 119 -18.39 -2.20 -7.91
C PRO A 119 -17.31 -3.27 -7.70
N PHE A 120 -16.58 -3.20 -6.59
CA PHE A 120 -15.56 -4.20 -6.25
C PHE A 120 -16.15 -5.62 -6.22
N ASN A 121 -15.39 -6.56 -6.77
CA ASN A 121 -15.72 -7.98 -6.74
C ASN A 121 -14.63 -8.71 -5.97
N ILE A 122 -14.85 -8.86 -4.65
CA ILE A 122 -13.85 -9.38 -3.72
C ILE A 122 -13.68 -10.88 -3.93
N ASN A 123 -12.44 -11.31 -4.12
CA ASN A 123 -12.08 -12.72 -4.07
C ASN A 123 -11.90 -13.15 -2.60
N HIS A 124 -12.95 -13.76 -2.04
CA HIS A 124 -12.96 -14.19 -0.64
C HIS A 124 -11.98 -15.33 -0.31
N ASP A 125 -11.38 -15.97 -1.31
CA ASP A 125 -10.29 -16.92 -1.07
C ASP A 125 -9.02 -16.20 -0.57
N GLU A 126 -8.86 -14.90 -0.86
CA GLU A 126 -7.66 -14.13 -0.53
C GLU A 126 -7.93 -12.88 0.32
N VAL A 127 -9.11 -12.27 0.18
CA VAL A 127 -9.50 -11.04 0.86
C VAL A 127 -10.78 -11.23 1.65
N GLU A 128 -10.70 -11.01 2.96
CA GLU A 128 -11.86 -11.03 3.85
C GLU A 128 -12.76 -9.81 3.60
N GLN A 129 -12.15 -8.62 3.59
CA GLN A 129 -12.85 -7.37 3.37
C GLN A 129 -11.96 -6.28 2.79
N ILE A 130 -12.60 -5.27 2.20
CA ILE A 130 -11.98 -3.99 1.85
C ILE A 130 -12.41 -2.94 2.87
N PHE A 131 -11.49 -2.05 3.23
CA PHE A 131 -11.81 -0.87 4.02
C PHE A 131 -10.98 0.31 3.54
N SER A 132 -11.26 1.50 4.08
CA SER A 132 -10.49 2.68 3.72
C SER A 132 -10.27 3.57 4.93
N ILE A 133 -9.16 4.31 4.91
CA ILE A 133 -8.83 5.31 5.92
C ILE A 133 -8.69 6.67 5.21
N PRO A 134 -9.37 7.73 5.70
CA PRO A 134 -9.16 9.06 5.17
C PRO A 134 -7.71 9.53 5.35
N LEU A 135 -7.16 10.24 4.35
CA LEU A 135 -5.82 10.82 4.44
C LEU A 135 -5.71 11.76 5.65
N SER A 136 -6.77 12.49 5.98
CA SER A 136 -6.82 13.36 7.16
C SER A 136 -6.56 12.58 8.45
N ALA A 137 -7.12 11.38 8.58
CA ALA A 137 -6.89 10.49 9.72
C ALA A 137 -5.48 9.89 9.73
N LEU A 138 -4.93 9.55 8.56
CA LEU A 138 -3.53 9.08 8.44
C LEU A 138 -2.50 10.19 8.72
N MET A 139 -2.87 11.45 8.52
CA MET A 139 -2.04 12.61 8.85
C MET A 139 -2.13 13.01 10.33
N ASP A 140 -3.19 12.60 11.05
CA ASP A 140 -3.35 12.90 12.47
C ASP A 140 -2.38 12.04 13.31
N LYS A 141 -1.48 12.71 14.02
CA LYS A 141 -0.51 12.08 14.92
C LYS A 141 -1.15 11.26 16.03
N LYS A 142 -2.42 11.50 16.38
CA LYS A 142 -3.16 10.69 17.36
C LYS A 142 -3.39 9.26 16.88
N ASN A 143 -3.50 9.07 15.57
CA ASN A 143 -3.72 7.76 14.96
C ASN A 143 -2.41 7.06 14.61
N PHE A 144 -1.26 7.72 14.79
CA PHE A 144 0.06 7.19 14.46
C PHE A 144 0.86 6.87 15.72
N ARG A 145 1.50 5.70 15.74
CA ARG A 145 2.57 5.41 16.69
C ARG A 145 3.76 4.77 16.00
N GLN A 146 4.90 4.92 16.65
CA GLN A 146 6.14 4.26 16.29
C GLN A 146 6.64 3.48 17.50
N GLU A 147 6.96 2.21 17.27
CA GLU A 147 7.61 1.34 18.24
C GLU A 147 8.97 0.89 17.68
N TYR A 148 9.81 0.30 18.52
CA TYR A 148 11.06 -0.30 18.08
C TYR A 148 11.03 -1.79 18.39
N MET A 149 11.29 -2.61 17.39
CA MET A 149 11.46 -4.06 17.53
C MET A 149 12.92 -4.43 17.24
N THR A 150 13.45 -5.43 17.94
CA THR A 150 14.80 -5.92 17.66
C THR A 150 14.76 -6.88 16.46
N ILE A 151 15.43 -6.51 15.37
CA ILE A 151 15.55 -7.32 14.15
C ILE A 151 17.05 -7.50 13.89
N ASN A 152 17.50 -8.76 13.78
CA ASN A 152 18.92 -9.11 13.63
C ASN A 152 19.84 -8.49 14.71
N GLY A 153 19.32 -8.30 15.92
CA GLY A 153 20.07 -7.71 17.04
C GLY A 153 20.06 -6.18 17.09
N GLU A 154 19.50 -5.51 16.08
CA GLU A 154 19.46 -4.05 16.00
C GLU A 154 18.03 -3.50 16.20
N PRO A 155 17.87 -2.32 16.81
CA PRO A 155 16.57 -1.68 16.95
C PRO A 155 16.04 -1.22 15.58
N PHE A 156 14.90 -1.73 15.18
CA PHE A 156 14.22 -1.42 13.93
C PHE A 156 12.88 -0.71 14.21
N PRO A 157 12.61 0.45 13.59
CA PRO A 157 11.37 1.17 13.80
C PRO A 157 10.20 0.46 13.12
N VAL A 158 9.08 0.34 13.82
CA VAL A 158 7.85 -0.24 13.31
C VAL A 158 6.73 0.76 13.49
N TYR A 159 6.00 1.00 12.41
CA TYR A 159 4.96 2.01 12.33
C TYR A 159 3.60 1.37 12.43
N PHE A 160 2.67 2.10 13.04
CA PHE A 160 1.29 1.68 13.14
C PHE A 160 0.36 2.88 12.97
N TYR A 161 -0.72 2.66 12.22
CA TYR A 161 -1.85 3.56 12.09
C TYR A 161 -3.10 2.86 12.62
N GLU A 162 -3.80 3.49 13.57
CA GLU A 162 -5.05 2.97 14.13
C GLU A 162 -6.20 3.94 13.87
N TYR A 163 -7.26 3.44 13.24
CA TYR A 163 -8.43 4.25 12.94
C TYR A 163 -9.69 3.39 12.95
N GLN A 164 -10.66 3.75 13.81
CA GLN A 164 -11.96 3.07 13.92
C GLN A 164 -11.86 1.54 14.07
N GLY A 165 -10.83 1.05 14.78
CA GLY A 165 -10.60 -0.37 15.02
C GLY A 165 -9.73 -1.08 13.96
N TYR A 166 -9.45 -0.43 12.82
CA TYR A 166 -8.48 -0.93 11.85
C TYR A 166 -7.06 -0.59 12.28
N ILE A 167 -6.14 -1.54 12.09
CA ILE A 167 -4.71 -1.39 12.40
C ILE A 167 -3.90 -1.65 11.12
N VAL A 168 -3.23 -0.61 10.61
CA VAL A 168 -2.26 -0.73 9.52
C VAL A 168 -0.86 -0.68 10.12
N TRP A 169 -0.03 -1.70 9.88
CA TRP A 169 1.29 -1.80 10.49
C TRP A 169 2.34 -2.44 9.58
N GLY A 170 3.59 -2.51 10.05
CA GLY A 170 4.68 -3.17 9.33
C GLY A 170 5.01 -2.50 7.98
N ALA A 171 5.21 -3.31 6.93
CA ALA A 171 5.55 -2.81 5.60
C ALA A 171 4.46 -1.91 5.01
N THR A 172 3.18 -2.23 5.22
CA THR A 172 2.06 -1.40 4.76
C THR A 172 2.11 -0.02 5.42
N ALA A 173 2.30 0.04 6.75
CA ALA A 173 2.42 1.32 7.46
C ALA A 173 3.70 2.10 7.09
N TYR A 174 4.79 1.41 6.74
CA TYR A 174 5.98 2.06 6.20
C TYR A 174 5.67 2.81 4.90
N ILE A 175 4.98 2.15 3.95
CA ILE A 175 4.56 2.75 2.68
C ILE A 175 3.60 3.92 2.93
N VAL A 176 2.62 3.76 3.82
CA VAL A 176 1.69 4.84 4.20
C VAL A 176 2.47 6.02 4.77
N LYS A 177 3.37 5.79 5.74
CA LYS A 177 4.15 6.85 6.37
C LYS A 177 4.97 7.63 5.36
N GLN A 178 5.65 6.93 4.46
CA GLN A 178 6.42 7.57 3.39
C GLN A 178 5.52 8.43 2.50
N PHE A 179 4.37 7.91 2.07
CA PHE A 179 3.44 8.67 1.26
C PHE A 179 2.97 9.94 1.99
N ILE A 180 2.56 9.82 3.25
CA ILE A 180 2.12 10.95 4.07
C ILE A 180 3.23 11.99 4.26
N GLU A 181 4.45 11.57 4.58
CA GLU A 181 5.59 12.48 4.74
C GLU A 181 5.91 13.22 3.44
N LEU A 182 5.82 12.54 2.30
CA LEU A 182 6.02 13.16 0.99
C LEU A 182 4.97 14.23 0.70
N LEU A 183 3.70 13.99 1.05
CA LEU A 183 2.63 14.98 0.92
C LEU A 183 2.88 16.20 1.82
N GLN A 184 3.18 15.96 3.10
CA GLN A 184 3.39 17.02 4.09
C GLN A 184 4.58 17.92 3.74
N GLN A 185 5.68 17.35 3.25
CA GLN A 185 6.86 18.10 2.80
C GLN A 185 6.56 19.05 1.64
N GLN A 186 5.51 18.76 0.86
CA GLN A 186 5.07 19.54 -0.29
C GLN A 186 3.87 20.44 0.03
N GLY A 187 3.52 20.56 1.32
CA GLY A 187 2.44 21.42 1.81
C GLY A 187 1.04 20.91 1.49
N LEU A 188 0.87 19.58 1.41
CA LEU A 188 -0.42 18.91 1.27
C LEU A 188 -0.88 18.24 2.56
#